data_AF-A0A4Y2H8H7-F1
#
_entry.id   AF-A0A4Y2H8H7-F1
#
_cell.length_a   1.000
_cell.length_b   1.000
_cell.length_c   1.000
_cell.angle_alpha   90.00
_cell.angle_beta   90.00
_cell.angle_gamma   90.00
#
_symmetry.space_group_name_H-M   'P 1'
#
loop_
_entity.id
_entity.type
_entity.pdbx_description
1 polymer ?
#
loop_
_entity_poly.entity_id
_entity_poly.type
_entity_poly.pdbx_seq_one_letter_code
_entity_poly.pdbx_strand_id
1 'polypeptide(L)'
;MTSKPDPITQSNMAKALNVSQQVPCYKLKHTLKKKCHEKPKWHGLNERSVQIRRQRSWPLYKLLRKDRWRKFITTDEAWIYLSETNAKSEVQYLSPDRNKRDLTPSTTVSHPKGVMVWMDISSNGVTKPQLYPNGDAVFHQDAIPSHASRVTQKFLMDQQVQFLRPQQWMPNSPDAAPCDNFLWGHLKNKLNKLRVSTLSDLQKAIREEVKKIPQGMLLRALKSWPKRCIQIYYAEGRHIENHR
;
A
#
# COMPACT_ATOMS: atom_id res chain seq x y z
N MET A 1 -13.94 -11.23 -15.55
CA MET A 1 -15.15 -11.56 -14.75
C MET A 1 -15.05 -13.00 -14.29
N THR A 2 -14.91 -13.27 -13.00
CA THR A 2 -15.30 -14.58 -12.44
C THR A 2 -16.70 -14.40 -11.88
N SER A 3 -17.70 -14.89 -12.60
CA SER A 3 -19.15 -14.75 -12.35
C SER A 3 -19.66 -15.49 -11.11
N LYS A 4 -18.78 -15.88 -10.18
CA LYS A 4 -19.16 -16.69 -9.03
C LYS A 4 -19.09 -15.86 -7.75
N PRO A 5 -20.15 -15.85 -6.92
CA PRO A 5 -20.12 -15.17 -5.63
C PRO A 5 -18.99 -15.71 -4.77
N ASP A 6 -18.44 -14.85 -3.92
CA ASP A 6 -17.41 -15.20 -2.97
C ASP A 6 -17.84 -16.41 -2.11
N PRO A 7 -16.98 -17.42 -1.92
CA PRO A 7 -17.32 -18.55 -1.07
C PRO A 7 -17.53 -18.10 0.37
N ILE A 8 -18.54 -18.69 1.02
CA ILE A 8 -18.95 -18.41 2.40
C ILE A 8 -17.75 -18.62 3.34
N THR A 9 -17.57 -17.77 4.35
CA THR A 9 -16.49 -17.92 5.33
C THR A 9 -16.73 -19.13 6.24
N GLN A 10 -15.68 -19.72 6.82
CA GLN A 10 -15.83 -20.85 7.76
C GLN A 10 -16.73 -20.50 8.96
N SER A 11 -16.65 -19.27 9.45
CA SER A 11 -17.50 -18.77 10.54
C SER A 11 -18.97 -18.70 10.10
N ASN A 12 -19.25 -18.21 8.89
CA ASN A 12 -20.61 -18.17 8.38
C ASN A 12 -21.16 -19.57 8.05
N MET A 13 -20.33 -20.51 7.58
CA MET A 13 -20.73 -21.92 7.43
C MET A 13 -21.06 -22.55 8.78
N ALA A 14 -20.23 -22.30 9.80
CA ALA A 14 -20.44 -22.78 11.16
C ALA A 14 -21.75 -22.26 11.76
N LYS A 15 -22.05 -20.96 11.57
CA LYS A 15 -23.31 -20.34 11.98
C LYS A 15 -24.51 -20.93 11.24
N ALA A 16 -24.42 -21.08 9.91
CA ALA A 16 -25.50 -21.63 9.10
C ALA A 16 -25.80 -23.11 9.42
N LEU A 17 -24.78 -23.86 9.85
CA LEU A 17 -24.88 -25.28 10.21
C LEU A 17 -25.06 -25.49 11.72
N ASN A 18 -25.08 -24.42 12.53
CA ASN A 18 -25.11 -24.46 13.99
C ASN A 18 -24.06 -25.40 14.62
N VAL A 19 -22.83 -25.37 14.11
CA VAL A 19 -21.70 -26.20 14.58
C VAL A 19 -20.51 -25.33 14.96
N SER A 20 -19.57 -25.90 15.71
CA SER A 20 -18.27 -25.27 15.94
C SER A 20 -17.53 -25.01 14.62
N GLN A 21 -16.81 -23.89 14.52
CA GLN A 21 -15.97 -23.55 13.38
C GLN A 21 -14.91 -24.61 13.05
N GLN A 22 -14.53 -25.44 14.03
CA GLN A 22 -13.62 -26.56 13.83
C GLN A 22 -14.19 -27.62 12.86
N VAL A 23 -15.52 -27.80 12.82
CA VAL A 23 -16.16 -28.81 11.97
C VAL A 23 -16.07 -28.44 10.48
N PRO A 24 -16.45 -27.22 10.03
CA PRO A 24 -16.19 -26.79 8.66
C PRO A 24 -14.70 -26.76 8.31
N CYS A 25 -13.84 -26.32 9.24
CA CYS A 25 -12.39 -26.28 9.00
C CYS A 25 -11.82 -27.69 8.72
N TYR A 26 -12.20 -28.67 9.55
CA TYR A 26 -11.80 -30.07 9.40
C TYR A 26 -12.33 -30.65 8.10
N LYS A 27 -13.63 -30.51 7.81
CA LYS A 27 -14.26 -31.05 6.59
C LYS A 27 -13.68 -30.42 5.31
N LEU A 28 -13.44 -29.11 5.30
CA LEU A 28 -12.82 -28.43 4.16
C LEU A 28 -11.41 -28.96 3.88
N LYS A 29 -10.62 -29.17 4.93
CA LYS A 29 -9.22 -29.61 4.83
C LYS A 29 -9.09 -31.11 4.51
N HIS A 30 -9.81 -31.97 5.23
CA HIS A 30 -9.62 -33.43 5.19
C HIS A 30 -10.59 -34.14 4.26
N THR A 31 -11.84 -33.70 4.16
CA THR A 31 -12.86 -34.35 3.30
C THR A 31 -12.85 -33.75 1.90
N LEU A 32 -12.93 -32.42 1.79
CA LEU A 32 -13.05 -31.72 0.52
C LEU A 32 -11.70 -31.34 -0.12
N LYS A 33 -10.60 -31.54 0.62
CA LYS A 33 -9.22 -31.19 0.22
C LYS A 33 -9.09 -29.75 -0.31
N LYS A 34 -9.90 -28.82 0.21
CA LYS A 34 -9.88 -27.40 -0.17
C LYS A 34 -8.87 -26.64 0.69
N LYS A 35 -8.15 -25.71 0.05
CA LYS A 35 -7.29 -24.76 0.74
C LYS A 35 -8.12 -23.56 1.16
N CYS A 36 -8.03 -23.20 2.44
CA CYS A 36 -8.56 -21.93 2.92
C CYS A 36 -7.51 -20.85 2.70
N HIS A 37 -7.93 -19.72 2.15
CA HIS A 37 -7.09 -18.56 1.93
C HIS A 37 -7.55 -17.45 2.86
N GLU A 38 -6.64 -16.90 3.65
CA GLU A 38 -6.90 -15.64 4.35
C GLU A 38 -7.05 -14.53 3.32
N LYS A 39 -8.16 -13.81 3.40
CA LYS A 39 -8.35 -12.61 2.59
C LYS A 39 -7.58 -11.47 3.26
N PRO A 40 -6.77 -10.71 2.51
CA PRO A 40 -6.18 -9.50 3.05
C PRO A 40 -7.31 -8.56 3.51
N LYS A 41 -7.12 -7.91 4.66
CA LYS A 41 -8.04 -6.88 5.14
C LYS A 41 -7.81 -5.62 4.31
N TRP A 42 -8.83 -5.19 3.57
CA TRP A 42 -8.79 -3.96 2.78
C TRP A 42 -9.74 -2.93 3.38
N HIS A 43 -9.44 -1.65 3.20
CA HIS A 43 -10.43 -0.61 3.45
C HIS A 43 -11.64 -0.84 2.54
N GLY A 44 -12.81 -0.97 3.16
CA GLY A 44 -14.07 -1.06 2.43
C GLY A 44 -14.25 0.22 1.63
N LEU A 45 -14.35 0.12 0.30
CA LEU A 45 -14.70 1.25 -0.52
C LEU A 45 -16.21 1.46 -0.40
N ASN A 46 -16.61 2.66 0.05
CA ASN A 46 -17.99 3.08 -0.13
C ASN A 46 -18.27 3.37 -1.61
N GLU A 47 -19.54 3.29 -2.01
CA GLU A 47 -19.95 3.46 -3.41
C GLU A 47 -19.49 4.81 -3.98
N ARG A 48 -19.50 5.85 -3.14
CA ARG A 48 -18.97 7.19 -3.47
C ARG A 48 -17.49 7.14 -3.83
N SER A 49 -16.66 6.42 -3.08
CA SER A 49 -15.22 6.27 -3.36
C SER A 49 -14.99 5.50 -4.65
N VAL A 50 -15.78 4.45 -4.92
CA VAL A 50 -15.72 3.69 -6.17
C VAL A 50 -16.00 4.60 -7.37
N GLN A 51 -17.06 5.41 -7.30
CA GLN A 51 -17.39 6.37 -8.36
C GLN A 51 -16.28 7.41 -8.57
N ILE A 52 -15.75 7.98 -7.49
CA ILE A 52 -14.65 8.94 -7.56
C ILE A 52 -13.40 8.30 -8.18
N ARG A 53 -13.04 7.08 -7.78
CA ARG A 53 -11.94 6.30 -8.35
C ARG A 53 -12.14 6.05 -9.85
N ARG A 54 -13.34 5.66 -10.26
CA ARG A 54 -13.70 5.48 -11.68
C ARG A 54 -13.53 6.77 -12.48
N GLN A 55 -13.98 7.90 -11.95
CA GLN A 55 -13.90 9.20 -12.63
C GLN A 55 -12.47 9.74 -12.74
N ARG A 56 -11.65 9.55 -11.70
CA ARG A 56 -10.31 10.18 -11.60
C ARG A 56 -9.17 9.32 -12.14
N SER A 57 -9.34 8.00 -12.21
CA SER A 57 -8.34 7.04 -12.70
C SER A 57 -7.85 7.35 -14.13
N TRP A 58 -8.77 7.66 -15.05
CA TRP A 58 -8.43 7.94 -16.45
C TRP A 58 -7.71 9.30 -16.66
N PRO A 59 -8.18 10.42 -16.09
CA PRO A 59 -7.41 11.67 -16.06
C PRO A 59 -6.01 11.50 -15.47
N LEU A 60 -5.88 10.76 -14.37
CA LEU A 60 -4.59 10.53 -13.73
C LEU A 60 -3.65 9.69 -14.62
N TYR A 61 -4.17 8.61 -15.24
CA TYR A 61 -3.43 7.87 -16.26
C TYR A 61 -2.95 8.78 -17.40
N LYS A 62 -3.82 9.68 -17.87
CA LYS A 62 -3.46 10.66 -18.91
C LYS A 62 -2.36 11.61 -18.46
N LEU A 63 -2.20 11.93 -17.18
CA LEU A 63 -1.08 12.73 -16.67
C LEU A 63 0.23 11.93 -16.64
N LEU A 64 0.17 10.67 -16.22
CA LEU A 64 1.34 9.82 -15.98
C LEU A 64 1.90 9.12 -17.24
N ARG A 65 1.10 8.95 -18.30
CA ARG A 65 1.51 8.23 -19.54
C ARG A 65 2.66 8.92 -20.29
N LYS A 66 3.31 8.16 -21.19
CA LYS A 66 4.46 8.58 -22.03
C LYS A 66 5.67 9.02 -21.21
N ASP A 67 6.04 8.22 -20.21
CA ASP A 67 7.17 8.48 -19.30
C ASP A 67 7.12 9.77 -18.47
N ARG A 68 5.99 10.48 -18.50
CA ARG A 68 5.77 11.67 -17.65
C ARG A 68 5.73 11.34 -16.16
N TRP A 69 5.44 10.10 -15.78
CA TRP A 69 5.60 9.60 -14.41
C TRP A 69 7.00 9.85 -13.83
N ARG A 70 8.04 9.99 -14.66
CA ARG A 70 9.41 10.30 -14.21
C ARG A 70 9.55 11.69 -13.58
N LYS A 71 8.67 12.62 -13.94
CA LYS A 71 8.59 13.98 -13.40
C LYS A 71 7.88 14.03 -12.05
N PHE A 72 7.25 12.95 -11.62
CA PHE A 72 6.50 12.95 -10.37
C PHE A 72 7.41 12.61 -9.19
N ILE A 73 7.24 13.36 -8.11
CA ILE A 73 7.77 13.05 -6.78
C ILE A 73 6.56 12.66 -5.94
N THR A 74 6.53 11.43 -5.44
CA THR A 74 5.45 10.95 -4.57
C THR A 74 5.94 10.87 -3.14
N THR A 75 5.16 11.39 -2.20
CA THR A 75 5.48 11.37 -0.77
C THR A 75 4.37 10.72 0.00
N ASP A 76 4.70 10.15 1.14
CA ASP A 76 3.74 9.48 2.01
C ASP A 76 4.27 9.36 3.43
N GLU A 77 3.37 9.06 4.37
CA GLU A 77 3.65 8.84 5.78
C GLU A 77 3.24 7.44 6.22
N ALA A 78 4.15 6.72 6.90
CA ALA A 78 3.81 5.44 7.50
C ALA A 78 4.37 5.29 8.91
N TRP A 79 3.58 4.66 9.78
CA TRP A 79 4.07 4.16 11.06
C TRP A 79 4.81 2.85 10.86
N ILE A 80 6.00 2.78 11.49
CA ILE A 80 6.79 1.55 11.63
C ILE A 80 6.94 1.26 13.12
N TYR A 81 6.51 0.08 13.55
CA TYR A 81 6.49 -0.28 14.96
C TYR A 81 7.63 -1.22 15.34
N LEU A 82 8.13 -1.12 16.57
CA LEU A 82 9.11 -2.07 17.12
C LEU A 82 8.57 -3.50 17.18
N SER A 83 7.26 -3.68 17.37
CA SER A 83 6.62 -4.99 17.32
C SER A 83 6.59 -5.61 15.92
N GLU A 84 6.69 -4.79 14.87
CA GLU A 84 6.85 -5.26 13.48
C GLU A 84 8.31 -5.63 13.16
N THR A 85 9.24 -5.34 14.07
CA THR A 85 10.63 -5.83 14.02
C THR A 85 10.76 -7.04 14.93
N ASN A 86 11.51 -8.07 14.52
CA ASN A 86 11.59 -9.37 15.20
C ASN A 86 10.37 -10.31 15.06
N ALA A 87 9.36 -10.00 14.26
CA ALA A 87 8.21 -10.88 14.08
C ALA A 87 8.44 -11.88 12.92
N LYS A 88 8.06 -13.16 13.08
CA LYS A 88 7.77 -13.96 11.88
C LYS A 88 6.49 -13.38 11.29
N SER A 89 6.64 -12.64 10.19
CA SER A 89 5.61 -11.78 9.56
C SER A 89 4.19 -12.37 9.58
N GLU A 90 3.24 -11.63 10.12
CA GLU A 90 1.80 -11.94 10.14
C GLU A 90 1.06 -11.50 8.85
N VAL A 91 1.65 -10.60 8.04
CA VAL A 91 1.09 -10.19 6.74
C VAL A 91 2.23 -10.05 5.72
N GLN A 92 2.25 -10.92 4.71
CA GLN A 92 3.15 -10.84 3.56
C GLN A 92 2.32 -10.65 2.28
N TYR A 93 2.66 -9.64 1.48
CA TYR A 93 2.35 -9.68 0.05
C TYR A 93 3.24 -10.75 -0.59
N LEU A 94 2.62 -11.86 -0.97
CA LEU A 94 3.31 -13.05 -1.47
C LEU A 94 4.15 -12.74 -2.71
N SER A 95 5.45 -12.99 -2.62
CA SER A 95 6.27 -13.30 -3.80
C SER A 95 5.98 -14.75 -4.23
N PRO A 96 6.08 -15.08 -5.54
CA PRO A 96 5.53 -16.33 -6.10
C PRO A 96 6.07 -17.64 -5.51
N ASP A 97 7.20 -17.63 -4.80
CA ASP A 97 8.02 -18.83 -4.59
C ASP A 97 8.19 -19.30 -3.12
N ARG A 98 7.29 -18.98 -2.17
CA ARG A 98 7.45 -19.44 -0.76
C ARG A 98 6.27 -20.19 -0.14
N ASN A 99 6.62 -21.19 0.68
CA ASN A 99 5.75 -22.14 1.36
C ASN A 99 5.13 -21.55 2.65
N LYS A 100 3.83 -21.81 2.87
CA LYS A 100 2.91 -21.12 3.83
C LYS A 100 2.88 -21.67 5.28
N ARG A 101 3.90 -22.38 5.78
CA ARG A 101 3.75 -23.20 7.00
C ARG A 101 4.16 -22.55 8.34
N ASP A 102 4.64 -21.32 8.35
CA ASP A 102 5.20 -20.68 9.56
C ASP A 102 4.40 -19.45 10.03
N LEU A 103 3.15 -19.61 10.47
CA LEU A 103 2.32 -18.52 11.00
C LEU A 103 1.88 -18.81 12.45
N THR A 104 2.03 -17.83 13.34
CA THR A 104 1.51 -17.84 14.72
C THR A 104 0.70 -16.56 14.99
N PRO A 105 -0.37 -16.60 15.80
CA PRO A 105 -1.26 -15.44 16.01
C PRO A 105 -0.60 -14.38 16.90
N SER A 106 -0.73 -13.10 16.54
CA SER A 106 -0.29 -11.96 17.35
C SER A 106 -1.31 -11.59 18.42
N THR A 107 -0.81 -11.30 19.62
CA THR A 107 -1.56 -10.64 20.69
C THR A 107 -1.63 -9.14 20.44
N THR A 108 -2.81 -8.55 20.56
CA THR A 108 -3.03 -7.10 20.44
C THR A 108 -2.32 -6.37 21.58
N VAL A 109 -1.18 -5.72 21.30
CA VAL A 109 -0.52 -4.85 22.27
C VAL A 109 -1.14 -3.45 22.17
N SER A 110 -1.67 -2.95 23.29
CA SER A 110 -2.14 -1.57 23.41
C SER A 110 -0.97 -0.60 23.19
N HIS A 111 -1.06 0.27 22.19
CA HIS A 111 -0.09 1.31 21.80
C HIS A 111 1.35 0.82 21.56
N PRO A 112 1.62 0.13 20.43
CA PRO A 112 2.97 -0.31 20.09
C PRO A 112 3.92 0.89 19.91
N LYS A 113 5.12 0.81 20.50
CA LYS A 113 6.18 1.82 20.30
C LYS A 113 6.60 1.83 18.84
N GLY A 114 6.49 2.98 18.17
CA GLY A 114 6.82 3.11 16.75
C GLY A 114 7.32 4.48 16.37
N VAL A 115 7.78 4.60 15.14
CA VAL A 115 8.29 5.83 14.53
C VAL A 115 7.42 6.14 13.31
N MET A 116 6.90 7.37 13.24
CA MET A 116 6.28 7.89 12.03
C MET A 116 7.39 8.28 11.06
N VAL A 117 7.35 7.75 9.86
CA VAL A 117 8.35 8.04 8.83
C VAL A 117 7.66 8.76 7.68
N TRP A 118 8.19 9.94 7.32
CA TRP A 118 7.83 10.68 6.12
C TRP A 118 8.89 10.47 5.06
N MET A 119 8.51 10.06 3.85
CA MET A 119 9.48 9.81 2.77
C MET A 119 8.92 10.15 1.40
N ASP A 120 9.82 10.51 0.48
CA ASP A 120 9.52 10.71 -0.92
C ASP A 120 10.32 9.80 -1.86
N ILE A 121 9.74 9.53 -3.03
CA ILE A 121 10.31 8.72 -4.09
C ILE A 121 10.21 9.49 -5.41
N SER A 122 11.31 9.53 -6.14
CA SER A 122 11.36 10.05 -7.50
C SER A 122 12.05 9.06 -8.44
N SER A 123 12.03 9.36 -9.74
CA SER A 123 12.80 8.58 -10.72
C SER A 123 14.32 8.63 -10.47
N ASN A 124 14.79 9.59 -9.66
CA ASN A 124 16.19 9.81 -9.34
C ASN A 124 16.64 9.19 -8.01
N GLY A 125 15.74 8.53 -7.25
CA GLY A 125 16.09 7.88 -5.97
C GLY A 125 15.13 8.18 -4.82
N VAL A 126 15.52 7.72 -3.62
CA VAL A 126 14.93 8.09 -2.30
C VAL A 126 15.89 9.06 -1.62
N THR A 127 15.37 10.10 -0.96
CA THR A 127 16.03 11.42 -0.82
C THR A 127 17.32 11.51 0.01
N LYS A 128 18.34 12.10 -0.62
CA LYS A 128 19.07 13.32 -0.16
C LYS A 128 18.35 14.54 -0.77
N PRO A 129 18.50 15.79 -0.26
CA PRO A 129 17.87 16.97 -0.85
C PRO A 129 18.26 17.13 -2.32
N GLN A 130 17.27 17.19 -3.21
CA GLN A 130 17.45 17.38 -4.64
C GLN A 130 16.80 18.71 -5.05
N LEU A 131 17.57 19.55 -5.74
CA LEU A 131 17.10 20.83 -6.27
C LEU A 131 16.60 20.60 -7.70
N TYR A 132 15.35 20.96 -7.96
CA TYR A 132 14.73 20.90 -9.29
C TYR A 132 14.53 22.34 -9.79
N PRO A 133 14.83 22.64 -11.07
CA PRO A 133 14.39 23.89 -11.69
C PRO A 133 12.86 24.04 -11.58
N ASN A 134 12.40 25.26 -11.43
CA ASN A 134 10.98 25.55 -11.26
C ASN A 134 10.17 25.00 -12.45
N GLY A 135 9.16 24.15 -12.19
CA GLY A 135 8.27 23.57 -13.21
C GLY A 135 8.68 22.20 -13.81
N ASP A 136 9.82 21.63 -13.41
CA ASP A 136 10.27 20.32 -13.94
C ASP A 136 9.74 19.09 -13.18
N ALA A 137 9.25 19.29 -11.96
CA ALA A 137 8.74 18.22 -11.10
C ALA A 137 7.28 18.49 -10.67
N VAL A 138 6.48 17.42 -10.60
CA VAL A 138 5.11 17.45 -10.08
C VAL A 138 5.04 16.68 -8.77
N PHE A 139 4.67 17.38 -7.71
CA PHE A 139 4.56 16.83 -6.37
C PHE A 139 3.25 16.06 -6.17
N HIS A 140 3.31 14.90 -5.52
CA HIS A 140 2.15 14.07 -5.20
C HIS A 140 2.12 13.75 -3.71
N GLN A 141 1.01 14.10 -3.07
CA GLN A 141 0.61 13.70 -1.73
C GLN A 141 -0.77 13.06 -1.80
N ASP A 142 -1.07 12.21 -0.82
CA ASP A 142 -2.42 11.71 -0.68
C ASP A 142 -3.41 12.83 -0.27
N ALA A 143 -4.70 12.52 -0.32
CA ALA A 143 -5.75 13.51 -0.06
C ALA A 143 -6.25 13.51 1.40
N ILE A 144 -5.39 13.19 2.38
CA ILE A 144 -5.75 13.30 3.80
C ILE A 144 -6.06 14.76 4.15
N PRO A 145 -7.00 15.06 5.07
CA PRO A 145 -7.45 16.42 5.36
C PRO A 145 -6.36 17.46 5.66
N SER A 146 -5.25 17.04 6.27
CA SER A 146 -4.08 17.91 6.52
C SER A 146 -3.42 18.36 5.21
N HIS A 147 -3.23 17.44 4.26
CA HIS A 147 -2.63 17.69 2.94
C HIS A 147 -3.60 18.42 2.01
N ALA A 148 -4.90 18.12 2.12
CA ALA A 148 -5.95 18.81 1.37
C ALA A 148 -6.36 20.17 1.98
N SER A 149 -5.73 20.61 3.07
CA SER A 149 -6.08 21.87 3.71
C SER A 149 -5.80 23.08 2.81
N ARG A 150 -6.57 24.15 2.97
CA ARG A 150 -6.36 25.41 2.23
C ARG A 150 -4.99 26.02 2.55
N VAL A 151 -4.49 25.83 3.76
CA VAL A 151 -3.19 26.36 4.21
C VAL A 151 -2.07 25.65 3.47
N THR A 152 -2.08 24.31 3.43
CA THR A 152 -1.08 23.51 2.71
C THR A 152 -1.10 23.80 1.22
N GLN A 153 -2.29 23.84 0.60
CA GLN A 153 -2.41 24.14 -0.83
C GLN A 153 -1.93 25.56 -1.16
N LYS A 154 -2.25 26.55 -0.32
CA LYS A 154 -1.78 27.93 -0.49
C LYS A 154 -0.25 28.00 -0.38
N PHE A 155 0.33 27.35 0.63
CA PHE A 155 1.78 27.28 0.77
C PHE A 155 2.46 26.71 -0.48
N LEU A 156 1.97 25.59 -1.01
CA LEU A 156 2.53 24.99 -2.24
C LEU A 156 2.41 25.93 -3.45
N MET A 157 1.30 26.67 -3.56
CA MET A 157 1.11 27.66 -4.63
C MET A 157 2.04 28.87 -4.46
N ASP A 158 2.21 29.38 -3.25
CA ASP A 158 3.09 30.51 -2.93
C ASP A 158 4.57 30.14 -3.17
N GLN A 159 4.93 28.87 -2.92
CA GLN A 159 6.24 28.31 -3.26
C GLN A 159 6.40 27.95 -4.75
N GLN A 160 5.38 28.22 -5.57
CA GLN A 160 5.35 27.91 -7.01
C GLN A 160 5.58 26.42 -7.34
N VAL A 161 5.31 25.53 -6.39
CA VAL A 161 5.46 24.08 -6.58
C VAL A 161 4.31 23.59 -7.44
N GLN A 162 4.61 22.86 -8.52
CA GLN A 162 3.58 22.13 -9.25
C GLN A 162 3.21 20.88 -8.44
N PHE A 163 1.92 20.69 -8.14
CA PHE A 163 1.44 19.52 -7.39
C PHE A 163 0.13 18.96 -7.93
N LEU A 164 -0.09 17.67 -7.70
CA LEU A 164 -1.35 17.00 -7.97
C LEU A 164 -2.39 17.48 -6.95
N ARG A 165 -3.44 18.17 -7.42
CA ARG A 165 -4.48 18.67 -6.52
C ARG A 165 -5.27 17.52 -5.89
N PRO A 166 -5.83 17.68 -4.68
CA PRO A 166 -6.64 16.63 -4.03
C PRO A 166 -7.81 16.12 -4.89
N GLN A 167 -8.36 16.97 -5.76
CA GLN A 167 -9.44 16.60 -6.68
C GLN A 167 -8.98 15.77 -7.88
N GLN A 168 -7.67 15.74 -8.17
CA GLN A 168 -7.08 14.94 -9.24
C GLN A 168 -6.64 13.56 -8.74
N TRP A 169 -6.43 13.40 -7.44
CA TRP A 169 -6.09 12.11 -6.80
C TRP A 169 -7.33 11.25 -6.51
N MET A 170 -7.16 9.94 -6.49
CA MET A 170 -8.23 9.01 -6.11
C MET A 170 -8.20 8.73 -4.59
N PRO A 171 -9.29 8.97 -3.85
CA PRO A 171 -9.31 8.68 -2.42
C PRO A 171 -9.19 7.18 -2.15
N ASN A 172 -8.68 6.81 -0.97
CA ASN A 172 -8.56 5.41 -0.52
C ASN A 172 -7.92 4.50 -1.58
N SER A 173 -6.85 4.98 -2.23
CA SER A 173 -6.18 4.28 -3.33
C SER A 173 -4.72 3.93 -3.05
N PRO A 174 -4.43 3.20 -1.95
CA PRO A 174 -3.08 2.69 -1.69
C PRO A 174 -2.67 1.69 -2.78
N ASP A 175 -3.64 1.05 -3.43
CA ASP A 175 -3.45 0.20 -4.61
C ASP A 175 -3.08 1.01 -5.87
N ALA A 176 -2.99 2.33 -5.84
CA ALA A 176 -2.45 3.14 -6.92
C ALA A 176 -1.13 3.82 -6.55
N ALA A 177 -0.96 4.23 -5.29
CA ALA A 177 0.19 5.00 -4.82
C ALA A 177 1.48 4.16 -4.78
N PRO A 178 2.60 4.63 -5.37
CA PRO A 178 3.87 3.91 -5.34
C PRO A 178 4.47 3.73 -3.94
N CYS A 179 4.21 4.65 -3.01
CA CYS A 179 4.68 4.53 -1.63
C CYS A 179 4.01 3.35 -0.90
N ASP A 180 2.68 3.30 -0.95
CA ASP A 180 1.87 2.22 -0.38
C ASP A 180 2.14 0.86 -1.01
N ASN A 181 2.13 0.79 -2.35
CA ASN A 181 2.19 -0.49 -3.04
C ASN A 181 3.59 -1.13 -3.06
N PHE A 182 4.64 -0.35 -2.75
CA PHE A 182 6.02 -0.81 -2.85
C PHE A 182 6.89 -0.39 -1.68
N LEU A 183 7.08 0.92 -1.43
CA LEU A 183 8.11 1.42 -0.50
C LEU A 183 7.92 0.87 0.91
N TRP A 184 6.72 1.04 1.47
CA TRP A 184 6.44 0.62 2.84
C TRP A 184 6.45 -0.89 2.97
N GLY A 185 5.88 -1.60 2.00
CA GLY A 185 5.95 -3.06 1.94
C GLY A 185 7.39 -3.58 1.88
N HIS A 186 8.27 -2.93 1.11
CA HIS A 186 9.68 -3.29 1.02
C HIS A 186 10.41 -3.03 2.34
N LEU A 187 10.26 -1.83 2.92
CA LEU A 187 10.92 -1.45 4.16
C LEU A 187 10.48 -2.32 5.33
N LYS A 188 9.17 -2.52 5.53
CA LYS A 188 8.66 -3.40 6.59
C LYS A 188 9.19 -4.82 6.45
N ASN A 189 9.24 -5.37 5.23
CA ASN A 189 9.80 -6.70 4.97
C ASN A 189 11.30 -6.82 5.28
N LYS A 190 12.07 -5.73 5.14
CA LYS A 190 13.49 -5.70 5.47
C LYS A 190 13.71 -5.54 6.97
N LEU A 191 13.04 -4.57 7.58
CA LEU A 191 13.13 -4.28 9.01
C LEU A 191 12.65 -5.46 9.86
N ASN A 192 11.65 -6.21 9.38
CA ASN A 192 11.17 -7.39 10.08
C ASN A 192 12.22 -8.50 10.23
N LYS A 193 13.21 -8.55 9.33
CA LYS A 193 14.33 -9.51 9.39
C LYS A 193 15.44 -9.06 10.33
N LEU A 194 15.45 -7.79 10.71
CA LEU A 194 16.45 -7.22 11.60
C LEU A 194 15.99 -7.38 13.05
N ARG A 195 16.96 -7.65 13.93
CA ARG A 195 16.69 -7.66 15.36
C ARG A 195 16.91 -6.29 15.96
N VAL A 196 15.82 -5.62 16.29
CA VAL A 196 15.83 -4.23 16.80
C VAL A 196 15.02 -4.19 18.10
N SER A 197 15.60 -3.66 19.17
CA SER A 197 14.97 -3.59 20.50
C SER A 197 14.69 -2.17 20.98
N THR A 198 15.32 -1.16 20.38
CA THR A 198 15.17 0.25 20.78
C THR A 198 14.69 1.14 19.62
N LEU A 199 14.04 2.26 19.95
CA LEU A 199 13.61 3.24 18.95
C LEU A 199 14.79 3.88 18.19
N SER A 200 15.92 4.08 18.87
CA SER A 200 17.14 4.61 18.24
C SER A 200 17.68 3.65 17.18
N ASP A 201 17.75 2.36 17.52
CA ASP A 201 18.17 1.31 16.59
C ASP A 201 17.18 1.16 15.44
N LEU A 202 15.87 1.33 15.69
CA LEU A 202 14.84 1.33 14.65
C LEU A 202 15.05 2.47 13.66
N GLN A 203 15.27 3.69 14.15
CA GLN A 203 15.56 4.85 13.29
C GLN A 203 16.85 4.63 12.48
N LYS A 204 17.89 4.06 13.09
CA LYS A 204 19.14 3.74 12.39
C LYS A 204 18.92 2.68 11.31
N ALA A 205 18.23 1.60 11.64
CA ALA A 205 17.89 0.53 10.71
C ALA A 205 17.07 1.04 9.51
N ILE A 206 16.08 1.91 9.76
CA ILE A 206 15.30 2.56 8.69
C ILE A 206 16.24 3.34 7.76
N ARG A 207 17.10 4.22 8.30
CA ARG A 207 18.05 5.01 7.49
C ARG A 207 19.01 4.14 6.68
N GLU A 208 19.45 3.01 7.22
CA GLU A 208 20.35 2.08 6.53
C GLU A 208 19.65 1.28 5.45
N GLU A 209 18.44 0.76 5.71
CA GLU A 209 17.69 -0.01 4.72
C GLU A 209 17.22 0.87 3.55
N VAL A 210 16.86 2.12 3.80
CA VAL A 210 16.52 3.09 2.74
C VAL A 210 17.68 3.30 1.77
N LYS A 211 18.90 3.43 2.28
CA LYS A 211 20.11 3.59 1.43
C LYS A 211 20.39 2.36 0.57
N LYS A 212 19.92 1.18 0.96
CA LYS A 212 20.10 -0.08 0.23
C LYS A 212 19.08 -0.27 -0.87
N ILE A 213 18.03 0.56 -0.96
CA ILE A 213 16.99 0.41 -2.00
C ILE A 213 17.59 0.74 -3.36
N PRO A 214 17.69 -0.22 -4.30
CA PRO A 214 18.22 0.06 -5.62
C PRO A 214 17.28 0.96 -6.42
N GLN A 215 17.83 1.94 -7.13
CA GLN A 215 17.05 2.84 -8.00
C GLN A 215 16.18 2.08 -9.01
N GLY A 216 16.67 0.95 -9.54
CA GLY A 216 15.90 0.09 -10.43
C GLY A 216 14.60 -0.45 -9.83
N MET A 217 14.51 -0.64 -8.51
CA MET A 217 13.26 -1.02 -7.85
C MET A 217 12.25 0.13 -7.82
N LEU A 218 12.72 1.34 -7.49
CA LEU A 218 11.90 2.55 -7.48
C LEU A 218 11.33 2.85 -8.87
N LEU A 219 12.17 2.77 -9.90
CA LEU A 219 11.76 2.95 -11.29
C LEU A 219 10.69 1.94 -11.70
N ARG A 220 10.77 0.68 -11.25
CA ARG A 220 9.72 -0.31 -11.51
C ARG A 220 8.41 0.04 -10.81
N ALA A 221 8.47 0.50 -9.56
CA ALA A 221 7.30 0.93 -8.81
C ALA A 221 6.61 2.13 -9.51
N LEU A 222 7.37 3.18 -9.82
CA LEU A 222 6.88 4.37 -10.51
C LEU A 222 6.37 4.06 -11.93
N LYS A 223 7.06 3.21 -12.69
CA LYS A 223 6.61 2.76 -14.03
C LYS A 223 5.31 1.96 -13.97
N SER A 224 5.02 1.31 -12.84
CA SER A 224 3.76 0.58 -12.65
C SER A 224 2.58 1.51 -12.38
N TRP A 225 2.81 2.74 -11.91
CA TRP A 225 1.77 3.66 -11.48
C TRP A 225 0.72 3.99 -12.57
N PRO A 226 1.07 4.37 -13.81
CA PRO A 226 0.07 4.54 -14.87
C PRO A 226 -0.72 3.25 -15.16
N LYS A 227 -0.07 2.08 -15.10
CA LYS A 227 -0.73 0.78 -15.35
C LYS A 227 -1.74 0.46 -14.25
N ARG A 228 -1.46 0.82 -13.01
CA ARG A 228 -2.40 0.62 -11.89
C ARG A 228 -3.60 1.57 -12.01
N CYS A 229 -3.38 2.81 -12.42
CA CYS A 229 -4.45 3.76 -12.70
C CYS A 229 -5.41 3.24 -13.80
N ILE A 230 -4.87 2.70 -14.91
CA ILE A 230 -5.73 2.16 -15.98
C ILE A 230 -6.47 0.87 -15.54
N GLN A 231 -5.85 0.05 -14.69
CA GLN A 231 -6.53 -1.13 -14.12
C GLN A 231 -7.72 -0.72 -13.23
N ILE A 232 -7.58 0.34 -12.42
CA ILE A 232 -8.68 0.85 -11.60
C ILE A 232 -9.83 1.34 -12.49
N TYR A 233 -9.50 2.00 -13.61
CA TYR A 233 -10.49 2.43 -14.59
C TYR A 233 -11.28 1.23 -15.15
N TYR A 234 -10.58 0.18 -15.61
CA TYR A 234 -11.23 -1.03 -16.13
C TYR A 234 -11.96 -1.86 -15.07
N ALA A 235 -11.55 -1.77 -13.80
CA ALA A 235 -12.25 -2.34 -12.66
C ALA A 235 -13.44 -1.47 -12.19
N GLU A 236 -13.82 -0.45 -12.96
CA GLU A 236 -14.91 0.48 -12.65
C GLU A 236 -14.75 1.18 -11.29
N GLY A 237 -13.50 1.46 -10.90
CA GLY A 237 -13.17 2.11 -9.62
C GLY A 237 -13.02 1.15 -8.43
N ARG A 238 -13.22 -0.15 -8.63
CA ARG A 238 -13.02 -1.17 -7.58
C ARG A 238 -11.53 -1.45 -7.34
N HIS A 239 -11.26 -2.24 -6.30
CA HIS A 239 -9.90 -2.70 -5.96
C HIS A 239 -9.34 -3.61 -7.05
N ILE A 240 -8.09 -3.36 -7.46
CA ILE A 240 -7.42 -4.13 -8.53
C ILE A 240 -6.65 -5.35 -8.01
N GLU A 241 -6.46 -5.46 -6.70
CA GLU A 241 -5.67 -6.53 -6.07
C GLU A 241 -6.47 -7.83 -5.86
N ASN A 242 -7.77 -7.82 -6.15
CA ASN A 242 -8.69 -8.98 -6.11
C ASN A 242 -8.61 -9.89 -7.34
N HIS A 243 -7.69 -9.66 -8.28
CA HIS A 243 -7.67 -10.33 -9.60
C HIS A 243 -6.48 -11.27 -9.83
N ARG A 244 -5.98 -11.95 -8.80
CA ARG A 244 -4.97 -13.01 -8.94
C ARG A 244 -5.38 -14.30 -8.27
#